data_AF-A0A2Z3HE53-F1
#
_entry.id   AF-A0A2Z3HE53-F1
#
_cell.length_a   1.000
_cell.length_b   1.000
_cell.length_c   1.000
_cell.angle_alpha   90.00
_cell.angle_beta   90.00
_cell.angle_gamma   90.00
#
_symmetry.space_group_name_H-M   'P 1'
#
loop_
_entity.id
_entity.type
_entity.pdbx_description
1 polymer ?
#
loop_
_entity_poly.entity_id
_entity_poly.type
_entity_poly.pdbx_seq_one_letter_code
_entity_poly.pdbx_strand_id
1 'polypeptide(L)'
;MSDADKEPDGDAGRFAYDGLDPVLHSKARIGILTALATHPDGLSFSDLARLCSLTDGNLSKHLEMLAREDDAKHPLVKITKTFQDRRPLTTVVITTSGRKRFREYLAQLERVLRDAAQEADATDTAGGTARPGLAGA
;
A
#
# COMPACT_ATOMS: atom_id res chain seq x y z
N MET A 1 24.11 10.67 38.23
CA MET A 1 24.36 9.50 37.36
C MET A 1 23.11 9.34 36.52
N SER A 2 22.78 10.27 35.63
CA SER A 2 23.34 10.50 34.28
C SER A 2 22.97 9.37 33.31
N ASP A 3 21.67 9.22 33.05
CA ASP A 3 21.11 8.55 31.87
C ASP A 3 20.91 9.59 30.75
N ALA A 4 22.01 10.24 30.35
CA ALA A 4 22.06 11.05 29.15
C ALA A 4 23.15 10.48 28.25
N ASP A 5 22.83 10.37 26.96
CA ASP A 5 23.71 10.00 25.84
C ASP A 5 23.92 8.50 25.59
N LYS A 6 22.83 7.77 25.31
CA LYS A 6 22.92 6.69 24.33
C LYS A 6 22.50 7.26 22.98
N GLU A 7 23.48 7.75 22.22
CA GLU A 7 23.26 8.07 20.81
C GLU A 7 22.59 6.86 20.15
N PRO A 8 21.51 7.04 19.37
CA PRO A 8 20.89 5.92 18.68
C PRO A 8 21.95 5.32 17.76
N ASP A 9 22.27 4.05 18.01
CA ASP A 9 23.10 3.22 17.15
C ASP A 9 22.65 3.46 15.71
N GLY A 10 23.52 4.03 14.87
CA GLY A 10 23.15 4.75 13.64
C GLY A 10 22.44 3.95 12.55
N ASP A 11 22.16 2.67 12.82
CA ASP A 11 21.49 1.72 11.95
C ASP A 11 20.26 1.03 12.60
N ALA A 12 20.03 1.23 13.91
CA ALA A 12 18.97 0.55 14.63
C ALA A 12 17.58 0.96 14.10
N GLY A 13 16.84 -0.02 13.55
CA GLY A 13 15.49 0.20 13.04
C GLY A 13 15.40 0.84 11.65
N ARG A 14 16.52 0.96 10.92
CA ARG A 14 16.55 1.52 9.55
C ARG A 14 15.54 0.88 8.59
N PHE A 15 15.24 -0.41 8.78
CA PHE A 15 14.31 -1.20 7.97
C PHE A 15 12.97 -1.51 8.66
N ALA A 16 12.62 -0.80 9.74
CA ALA A 16 11.35 -1.05 10.45
C ALA A 16 10.12 -0.61 9.64
N TYR A 17 10.27 0.43 8.80
CA TYR A 17 9.22 0.97 7.92
C TYR A 17 7.85 1.14 8.61
N ASP A 18 7.83 1.71 9.82
CA ASP A 18 6.63 1.83 10.68
C ASP A 18 5.42 2.53 10.01
N GLY A 19 5.65 3.29 8.93
CA GLY A 19 4.60 3.92 8.15
C GLY A 19 3.89 3.01 7.13
N LEU A 20 4.31 1.74 6.98
CA LEU A 20 3.57 0.75 6.21
C LEU A 20 2.34 0.28 7.00
N ASP A 21 1.24 1.01 6.84
CA ASP A 21 -0.03 0.65 7.47
C ASP A 21 -0.45 -0.80 7.12
N PRO A 22 -0.56 -1.71 8.10
CA PRO A 22 -0.91 -3.11 7.85
C PRO A 22 -2.28 -3.28 7.18
N VAL A 23 -3.20 -2.34 7.43
CA VAL A 23 -4.51 -2.31 6.75
C VAL A 23 -4.34 -2.04 5.26
N LEU A 24 -3.29 -1.34 4.84
CA LEU A 24 -3.05 -1.05 3.42
C LEU A 24 -2.20 -2.12 2.74
N HIS A 25 -1.46 -2.93 3.51
CA HIS A 25 -0.56 -3.96 2.99
C HIS A 25 -1.28 -5.22 2.49
N SER A 26 -2.10 -5.08 1.45
CA SER A 26 -2.74 -6.19 0.72
C SER A 26 -3.00 -5.79 -0.72
N LYS A 27 -2.64 -6.67 -1.67
CA LYS A 27 -2.84 -6.46 -3.11
C LYS A 27 -4.24 -5.95 -3.45
N ALA A 28 -5.28 -6.57 -2.89
CA ALA A 28 -6.67 -6.21 -3.17
C ALA A 28 -7.02 -4.80 -2.66
N ARG A 29 -6.59 -4.45 -1.44
CA ARG A 29 -6.87 -3.13 -0.84
C ARG A 29 -6.12 -2.01 -1.53
N ILE A 30 -4.86 -2.26 -1.94
CA ILE A 30 -4.09 -1.33 -2.77
C ILE A 30 -4.81 -1.11 -4.11
N GLY A 31 -5.29 -2.18 -4.75
CA GLY A 31 -6.06 -2.09 -6.01
C GLY A 31 -7.34 -1.25 -5.85
N ILE A 32 -8.15 -1.55 -4.83
CA ILE A 32 -9.39 -0.80 -4.52
C ILE A 32 -9.09 0.68 -4.29
N LEU A 33 -8.11 1.01 -3.44
CA LEU A 33 -7.78 2.40 -3.12
C LEU A 33 -7.19 3.14 -4.32
N THR A 34 -6.42 2.47 -5.17
CA THR A 34 -5.91 3.05 -6.43
C THR A 34 -7.06 3.38 -7.38
N ALA A 35 -8.00 2.45 -7.55
CA ALA A 35 -9.20 2.68 -8.37
C ALA A 35 -10.03 3.86 -7.84
N LEU A 36 -10.25 3.93 -6.52
CA LEU A 36 -10.99 5.04 -5.90
C LEU A 36 -10.21 6.37 -5.92
N ALA A 37 -8.88 6.33 -5.83
CA ALA A 37 -8.05 7.52 -5.89
C ALA A 37 -8.12 8.20 -7.26
N THR A 38 -8.18 7.39 -8.33
CA THR A 38 -8.29 7.85 -9.72
C THR A 38 -9.71 8.26 -10.14
N HIS A 39 -10.73 7.96 -9.32
CA HIS A 39 -12.13 8.31 -9.56
C HIS A 39 -12.67 9.17 -8.41
N PRO A 40 -12.56 10.51 -8.48
CA PRO A 40 -12.95 11.41 -7.38
C PRO A 40 -14.40 11.25 -6.91
N ASP A 41 -15.32 10.99 -7.84
CA ASP A 41 -16.75 10.81 -7.60
C ASP A 41 -17.10 9.43 -7.00
N GLY A 42 -16.12 8.53 -6.90
CA GLY A 42 -16.29 7.16 -6.45
C GLY A 42 -16.66 6.19 -7.57
N LEU A 43 -16.87 4.94 -7.15
CA LEU A 43 -17.19 3.82 -8.03
C LEU A 43 -18.34 2.99 -7.45
N SER A 44 -19.12 2.38 -8.34
CA SER A 44 -20.10 1.38 -7.92
C SER A 44 -19.41 0.13 -7.38
N PHE A 45 -20.09 -0.63 -6.52
CA PHE A 45 -19.58 -1.92 -6.04
C PHE A 45 -19.26 -2.87 -7.21
N SER A 46 -20.13 -2.92 -8.23
CA SER A 46 -19.92 -3.71 -9.45
C SER A 46 -18.69 -3.28 -10.24
N ASP A 47 -18.44 -1.96 -10.36
CA ASP A 47 -17.26 -1.47 -11.06
C ASP A 47 -15.99 -1.79 -10.30
N LEU A 48 -15.99 -1.68 -8.97
CA LEU A 48 -14.85 -2.09 -8.14
C LEU A 48 -14.56 -3.58 -8.27
N ALA A 49 -15.59 -4.43 -8.23
CA ALA A 49 -15.44 -5.88 -8.40
C ALA A 49 -14.78 -6.21 -9.74
N ARG A 50 -15.25 -5.57 -10.82
CA ARG A 50 -14.70 -5.73 -12.17
C ARG A 50 -13.27 -5.20 -12.30
N LEU A 51 -13.02 -3.94 -11.93
CA LEU A 51 -11.73 -3.28 -12.08
C LEU A 51 -10.64 -3.95 -11.23
N CYS A 52 -10.99 -4.45 -10.04
CA CYS A 52 -10.05 -5.13 -9.16
C CYS A 52 -10.02 -6.65 -9.35
N SER A 53 -10.84 -7.21 -10.24
CA SER A 53 -11.03 -8.66 -10.44
C SER A 53 -11.30 -9.40 -9.13
N LEU A 54 -12.20 -8.86 -8.30
CA LEU A 54 -12.60 -9.41 -7.01
C LEU A 54 -14.01 -9.98 -7.10
N THR A 55 -14.25 -11.10 -6.42
CA THR A 55 -15.60 -11.60 -6.18
C THR A 55 -16.31 -10.74 -5.12
N ASP A 56 -17.64 -10.70 -5.16
CA ASP A 56 -18.44 -9.89 -4.24
C ASP A 56 -18.14 -10.16 -2.77
N GLY A 57 -17.93 -11.42 -2.41
CA GLY A 57 -17.58 -11.81 -1.04
C GLY A 57 -16.21 -11.29 -0.62
N ASN A 58 -15.24 -11.29 -1.54
CA ASN A 58 -13.90 -10.78 -1.25
C ASN A 58 -13.90 -9.24 -1.18
N LEU A 59 -14.57 -8.58 -2.13
CA LEU A 59 -14.71 -7.14 -2.14
C LEU A 59 -15.41 -6.63 -0.88
N SER A 60 -16.50 -7.29 -0.46
CA SER A 60 -17.24 -6.90 0.75
C SER A 60 -16.37 -6.91 2.00
N LYS A 61 -15.57 -7.97 2.20
CA LYS A 61 -14.63 -8.09 3.35
C LYS A 61 -13.56 -7.01 3.32
N HIS A 62 -13.02 -6.70 2.14
CA HIS A 62 -12.03 -5.64 1.99
C HIS A 62 -12.63 -4.26 2.25
N LEU A 63 -13.82 -3.98 1.71
CA LEU A 63 -14.53 -2.72 1.92
C LEU A 63 -14.94 -2.53 3.38
N GLU A 64 -15.39 -3.58 4.06
CA GLU A 64 -15.68 -3.54 5.50
C GLU A 64 -14.42 -3.13 6.28
N MET A 65 -13.28 -3.76 6.00
CA MET A 65 -12.02 -3.42 6.66
C MET A 65 -11.55 -1.99 6.34
N LEU A 66 -11.74 -1.51 5.11
CA LEU A 66 -11.37 -0.15 4.71
C LEU A 66 -12.33 0.92 5.27
N ALA A 67 -13.59 0.56 5.52
CA ALA A 67 -14.62 1.43 6.07
C ALA A 67 -14.68 1.41 7.60
N ARG A 68 -13.96 0.49 8.26
CA ARG A 68 -13.83 0.46 9.71
C ARG A 68 -13.21 1.75 10.22
N GLU A 69 -13.86 2.31 11.23
CA GLU A 69 -13.27 3.31 12.10
C GLU A 69 -12.65 2.57 13.28
N ASP A 70 -11.37 2.81 13.52
CA ASP A 70 -10.69 2.35 14.74
C ASP A 70 -10.45 3.57 15.63
N ASP A 71 -10.32 3.38 16.95
CA ASP A 71 -10.18 4.46 17.95
C ASP A 71 -9.04 5.46 17.64
N ALA A 72 -8.05 5.04 16.84
CA ALA A 72 -6.89 5.84 16.44
C ALA A 72 -6.95 6.37 14.99
N LYS A 73 -7.85 5.85 14.13
CA LYS A 73 -7.79 6.11 12.68
C LYS A 73 -9.18 6.22 12.03
N HIS A 74 -9.39 7.35 11.36
CA HIS A 74 -10.53 7.58 10.49
C HIS A 74 -10.62 6.56 9.33
N PRO A 75 -11.83 6.27 8.82
CA PRO A 75 -12.04 5.28 7.78
C PRO A 75 -11.40 5.72 6.47
N LEU A 76 -10.86 4.75 5.71
CA LEU A 76 -10.19 5.00 4.44
C LEU A 76 -11.21 5.22 3.31
N VAL A 77 -12.36 4.55 3.38
CA VAL A 77 -13.43 4.65 2.38
C VAL A 77 -14.77 4.92 3.04
N LYS A 78 -15.66 5.58 2.32
CA LYS A 78 -17.06 5.77 2.66
C LYS A 78 -17.92 4.97 1.70
N ILE A 79 -18.85 4.19 2.24
CA ILE A 79 -19.79 3.37 1.48
C ILE A 79 -21.17 4.01 1.61
N THR A 80 -21.81 4.33 0.48
CA THR A 80 -23.15 4.92 0.43
C THR A 80 -24.09 3.97 -0.30
N LYS A 81 -25.17 3.55 0.37
CA LYS A 81 -26.23 2.74 -0.24
C LYS A 81 -27.40 3.64 -0.60
N THR A 82 -27.76 3.63 -1.87
CA THR A 82 -28.90 4.38 -2.41
C THR A 82 -29.86 3.41 -3.09
N PHE A 83 -31.11 3.83 -3.29
CA PHE A 83 -32.08 3.07 -4.07
C PHE A 83 -32.38 3.85 -5.35
N GLN A 84 -32.00 3.30 -6.50
CA GLN A 84 -32.34 3.84 -7.80
C GLN A 84 -33.29 2.84 -8.48
N ASP A 85 -34.49 3.28 -8.84
CA ASP A 85 -35.50 2.43 -9.51
C ASP A 85 -35.82 1.11 -8.79
N ARG A 86 -35.97 1.18 -7.46
CA ARG A 86 -36.18 0.03 -6.54
C ARG A 86 -35.01 -0.96 -6.48
N ARG A 87 -33.84 -0.63 -7.06
CA ARG A 87 -32.62 -1.43 -6.98
C ARG A 87 -31.62 -0.78 -6.01
N PRO A 88 -31.02 -1.55 -5.08
CA PRO A 88 -29.97 -1.01 -4.21
C PRO A 88 -28.69 -0.79 -5.03
N LEU A 89 -28.21 0.45 -5.07
CA LEU A 89 -26.93 0.83 -5.64
C LEU A 89 -25.96 1.20 -4.51
N THR A 90 -24.82 0.52 -4.47
CA THR A 90 -23.76 0.82 -3.51
C THR A 90 -22.63 1.56 -4.21
N THR A 91 -22.36 2.78 -3.75
CA THR A 91 -21.26 3.63 -4.23
C THR A 91 -20.20 3.74 -3.15
N VAL A 92 -18.94 3.59 -3.53
CA VAL A 92 -17.79 3.66 -2.64
C VAL A 92 -16.92 4.83 -3.06
N VAL A 93 -16.49 5.64 -2.11
CA VAL A 93 -15.62 6.79 -2.32
C VAL A 93 -14.47 6.73 -1.32
N ILE A 94 -13.24 7.05 -1.73
CA ILE A 94 -12.12 7.22 -0.78
C ILE A 94 -12.26 8.55 -0.03
N THR A 95 -12.13 8.50 1.30
CA THR A 95 -12.28 9.69 2.16
C THR A 95 -11.07 10.62 2.04
N THR A 96 -11.18 11.86 2.52
CA THR A 96 -10.03 12.79 2.54
C THR A 96 -8.89 12.27 3.41
N SER A 97 -9.20 11.73 4.59
CA SER A 97 -8.23 11.06 5.47
C SER A 97 -7.65 9.81 4.80
N GLY A 98 -8.49 9.03 4.11
CA GLY A 98 -8.09 7.87 3.34
C GLY A 98 -7.09 8.18 2.24
N ARG A 99 -7.33 9.25 1.48
CA ARG A 99 -6.37 9.73 0.46
C ARG A 99 -5.04 10.13 1.08
N LYS A 100 -5.04 10.81 2.23
CA LYS A 100 -3.81 11.20 2.93
C LYS A 100 -3.02 9.97 3.39
N ARG A 101 -3.67 9.04 4.10
CA ARG A 101 -3.07 7.79 4.58
C ARG A 101 -2.54 6.93 3.43
N PHE A 102 -3.29 6.85 2.33
CA PHE A 102 -2.86 6.08 1.17
C PHE A 102 -1.61 6.70 0.51
N ARG A 103 -1.52 8.03 0.40
CA ARG A 103 -0.30 8.70 -0.08
C ARG A 103 0.90 8.46 0.83
N GLU A 104 0.71 8.54 2.14
CA GLU A 104 1.78 8.27 3.12
C GLU A 104 2.30 6.83 2.99
N TYR A 105 1.38 5.86 2.85
CA TYR A 105 1.72 4.46 2.60
C TYR A 105 2.52 4.27 1.30
N LEU A 106 2.10 4.90 0.19
CA LEU A 106 2.82 4.81 -1.08
C LEU A 106 4.23 5.41 -0.99
N ALA A 107 4.40 6.54 -0.28
CA ALA A 107 5.71 7.14 -0.07
C ALA A 107 6.65 6.22 0.73
N GLN A 108 6.13 5.50 1.72
CA GLN A 108 6.92 4.50 2.47
C GLN A 108 7.24 3.29 1.61
N LEU A 109 6.29 2.81 0.82
CA LEU A 109 6.55 1.71 -0.12
C LEU A 109 7.63 2.09 -1.13
N GLU A 110 7.62 3.32 -1.64
CA GLU A 110 8.66 3.82 -2.54
C GLU A 110 10.04 3.86 -1.88
N ARG A 111 10.10 4.20 -0.58
CA ARG A 111 11.35 4.12 0.19
C ARG A 111 11.87 2.69 0.29
N VAL A 112 11.01 1.72 0.61
CA VAL A 112 11.38 0.30 0.63
C VAL A 112 11.93 -0.15 -0.72
N LEU A 113 11.29 0.25 -1.82
CA LEU A 113 11.74 -0.09 -3.16
C LEU A 113 13.11 0.51 -3.50
N ARG A 114 13.35 1.77 -3.11
CA ARG A 114 14.67 2.42 -3.31
C ARG A 114 15.76 1.74 -2.48
N ASP A 115 15.50 1.52 -1.20
CA ASP A 115 16.48 0.91 -0.30
C ASP A 115 16.84 -0.52 -0.77
N ALA A 116 15.86 -1.29 -1.25
CA ALA A 116 16.09 -2.62 -1.82
C ALA A 116 16.82 -2.60 -3.18
N ALA A 117 16.57 -1.59 -4.03
CA ALA A 117 17.24 -1.46 -5.32
C ALA A 117 18.74 -1.10 -5.17
N GLN A 118 19.08 -0.31 -4.15
CA GLN A 118 20.48 0.06 -3.87
C GLN A 118 21.35 -1.14 -3.49
N GLU A 119 20.79 -2.17 -2.85
CA GLU A 119 21.48 -3.44 -2.56
C GLU A 119 21.75 -4.26 -3.84
N ALA A 120 20.80 -4.25 -4.78
CA ALA A 120 20.95 -4.95 -6.05
C ALA A 120 22.09 -4.35 -6.90
N ASP A 121 22.17 -3.02 -6.96
CA ASP A 121 23.23 -2.32 -7.70
C ASP A 121 24.63 -2.49 -7.05
N ALA A 122 24.69 -2.55 -5.71
CA ALA A 122 25.93 -2.84 -4.99
C ALA A 122 26.45 -4.26 -5.25
N THR A 123 25.54 -5.23 -5.43
CA THR A 123 25.89 -6.63 -5.70
C THR A 123 26.31 -6.84 -7.15
N ASP A 124 25.69 -6.15 -8.11
CA ASP A 124 26.03 -6.26 -9.54
C ASP A 124 27.38 -5.58 -9.88
N THR A 125 27.74 -4.51 -9.16
CA THR A 125 29.03 -3.83 -9.36
C THR A 125 30.22 -4.68 -8.88
N ALA A 126 30.02 -5.59 -7.91
CA ALA A 126 31.05 -6.48 -7.39
C ALA A 126 31.26 -7.76 -8.23
N GLY A 127 30.36 -8.09 -9.15
CA GLY A 127 30.43 -9.30 -9.99
C GLY A 127 31.21 -9.16 -11.30
N GLY A 128 31.71 -7.96 -11.62
CA GLY A 128 32.36 -7.62 -12.88
C GLY A 128 33.87 -7.85 -12.96
N THR A 129 34.40 -8.99 -12.47
CA THR A 129 35.76 -9.42 -12.86
C THR A 129 35.68 -10.55 -13.88
N ALA A 130 36.08 -10.21 -15.10
CA ALA A 130 36.23 -11.04 -16.27
C ALA A 130 36.68 -12.48 -15.94
N ARG A 131 35.92 -13.47 -16.41
CA ARG A 131 36.44 -14.82 -16.60
C ARG A 131 37.43 -14.74 -17.77
N PRO A 132 38.74 -14.95 -17.56
CA PRO A 132 39.64 -15.09 -18.70
C PRO A 132 39.26 -16.38 -19.41
N GLY A 133 39.05 -16.29 -20.72
CA GLY A 133 38.82 -17.45 -21.56
C GLY A 133 40.01 -18.41 -21.47
N LEU A 134 39.72 -19.69 -21.17
CA LEU A 134 40.64 -20.75 -21.52
C LEU A 134 40.44 -21.08 -23.00
N ALA A 135 41.31 -20.51 -23.82
CA ALA A 135 41.67 -21.04 -25.12
C ALA A 135 42.80 -22.07 -24.94
N GLY A 136 42.65 -23.23 -25.57
CA GLY A 136 43.75 -24.06 -26.10
C GLY A 136 44.42 -25.05 -25.15
N ALA A 137 44.12 -26.34 -25.35
CA ALA A 137 45.08 -27.40 -25.70
C ALA A 137 44.31 -28.69 -26.03
#